data_AF-A0A7V2VJK1-F1
#
_entry.id   AF-A0A7V2VJK1-F1
#
_cell.length_a   1.000
_cell.length_b   1.000
_cell.length_c   1.000
_cell.angle_alpha   90.00
_cell.angle_beta   90.00
_cell.angle_gamma   90.00
#
_symmetry.space_group_name_H-M   'P 1'
#
loop_
_entity.id
_entity.type
_entity.pdbx_description
1 polymer ?
#
loop_
_entity_poly.entity_id
_entity_poly.type
_entity_poly.pdbx_seq_one_letter_code
_entity_poly.pdbx_strand_id
1 'polypeptide(L)'
;MAEPKEHVRVDWEPIGRRVVIPAGETLLAAAQAAGVELVALCGGAGLCGSCRVRRMEGELSPLTPAEEEALTPEEIEAGYRLACQARPLSDVKIDVPPESLTTPQRLQVEGQEVEVPLDPVVRPVDLEIVPPNLHDLRADDLRVEAALAEKGVSPASIAPPVLTSLSDSLRAHGWSVRLAHRQGEVVAVLPTGTLLLGLAVDVGTTKLAAYLVDLETGRTLAKTGAMNPQIAYGEDVIARIGYANDHPDGRRVLQSRLVATLNEMVADLCAEADARPEQVVEAVVVGNTVMHHLFAGLPVRQLGTSPYVPAVARPMDLRARDLGLRLAPGAYVYLPPNIAGYVGADHVSMLLACEVHRTRKTTIALDIGTNTEVTLAYNGRLISSSCASGPAFEGAHLKDGMRAAPGAIERVWIVGERVHIQTIGNVPPVGICGSGILDAIAQMVEAGVLDHRGQIQPGHPRVRAAGKNRAFVLAPAPVSGHGRDVVVTRKDVNEIQLAKGAIRAGIEVLLAEAGIPAEAVEEVIVAGAFGTYLDIESAVRVGMFPPLPLDRFRQVGNAAGTGARQMLVSAARRREAEEIARRVEYVELTVHPAFRRCFVDALSF
;
A
#
# COMPACT_ATOMS: atom_id res chain seq x y z
N MET A 1 47.45 -15.30 8.91
CA MET A 1 46.13 -14.95 8.37
C MET A 1 45.20 -14.84 9.54
N ALA A 2 44.62 -13.66 9.78
CA ALA A 2 43.60 -13.52 10.82
C ALA A 2 42.41 -14.42 10.47
N GLU A 3 41.85 -15.12 11.45
CA GLU A 3 40.62 -15.89 11.27
C GLU A 3 39.53 -14.96 10.70
N PRO A 4 38.77 -15.40 9.69
CA PRO A 4 37.68 -14.59 9.17
C PRO A 4 36.71 -14.31 10.32
N LYS A 5 36.49 -13.02 10.61
CA LYS A 5 35.50 -12.63 11.61
C LYS A 5 34.17 -13.29 11.26
N GLU A 6 33.55 -13.98 12.21
CA GLU A 6 32.22 -14.57 12.00
C GLU A 6 31.14 -13.49 11.82
N HIS A 7 31.37 -12.29 12.36
CA HIS A 7 30.45 -11.17 12.33
C HIS A 7 31.17 -9.85 12.05
N VAL A 8 30.51 -8.94 11.36
CA VAL A 8 31.02 -7.61 11.01
C VAL A 8 30.04 -6.53 11.45
N ARG A 9 30.57 -5.40 11.93
CA ARG A 9 29.75 -4.24 12.31
C ARG A 9 29.59 -3.29 11.14
N VAL A 10 28.36 -2.84 10.90
CA VAL A 10 28.04 -1.82 9.89
C VAL A 10 27.46 -0.60 10.61
N ASP A 11 28.14 0.54 10.45
CA ASP A 11 27.75 1.84 10.99
C ASP A 11 27.19 2.72 9.87
N TRP A 12 25.92 3.14 9.99
CA TRP A 12 25.17 3.90 8.98
C TRP A 12 25.12 5.39 9.30
N GLU A 13 25.68 6.23 8.44
CA GLU A 13 25.63 7.70 8.53
C GLU A 13 24.78 8.30 7.40
N PRO A 14 24.17 9.49 7.60
CA PRO A 14 24.08 10.26 8.85
C PRO A 14 23.02 9.73 9.83
N ILE A 15 22.45 8.55 9.54
CA ILE A 15 21.30 7.97 10.26
C ILE A 15 21.64 7.60 11.72
N GLY A 16 22.91 7.31 12.00
CA GLY A 16 23.41 6.95 13.33
C GLY A 16 23.05 5.54 13.80
N ARG A 17 22.60 4.65 12.90
CA ARG A 17 22.25 3.27 13.24
C ARG A 17 23.45 2.34 13.11
N ARG A 18 23.52 1.33 13.99
CA ARG A 18 24.59 0.32 14.00
C ARG A 18 23.98 -1.07 14.05
N VAL A 19 24.54 -1.98 13.29
CA VAL A 19 24.10 -3.39 13.29
C VAL A 19 25.31 -4.31 13.20
N VAL A 20 25.20 -5.49 13.82
CA VAL A 20 26.16 -6.57 13.68
C VAL A 20 25.48 -7.65 12.85
N ILE A 21 26.10 -8.01 11.72
CA ILE A 21 25.60 -9.04 10.81
C ILE A 21 26.61 -10.19 10.67
N PRO A 22 26.16 -11.41 10.34
CA PRO A 22 27.04 -12.49 9.92
C PRO A 22 27.93 -12.05 8.74
N ALA A 23 29.20 -12.45 8.78
CA ALA A 23 30.11 -12.19 7.69
C ALA A 23 29.61 -12.84 6.39
N GLY A 24 29.73 -12.11 5.29
CA GLY A 24 29.25 -12.55 3.99
C GLY A 24 27.82 -12.12 3.67
N GLU A 25 27.07 -11.44 4.54
CA GLU A 25 25.83 -10.77 4.14
C GLU A 25 26.10 -9.51 3.30
N THR A 26 25.08 -9.00 2.61
CA THR A 26 25.20 -7.77 1.80
C THR A 26 24.96 -6.54 2.68
N LEU A 27 25.44 -5.38 2.25
CA LEU A 27 25.11 -4.11 2.90
C LEU A 27 23.60 -3.85 2.92
N LEU A 28 22.85 -4.30 1.91
CA LEU A 28 21.39 -4.19 1.89
C LEU A 28 20.74 -5.04 3.01
N ALA A 29 21.20 -6.27 3.22
CA ALA A 29 20.73 -7.10 4.34
C ALA A 29 21.06 -6.45 5.69
N ALA A 30 22.26 -5.89 5.84
CA ALA A 30 22.61 -5.10 7.01
C ALA A 30 21.70 -3.87 7.20
N ALA A 31 21.36 -3.15 6.13
CA ALA A 31 20.45 -2.01 6.20
C ALA A 31 19.07 -2.45 6.69
N GLN A 32 18.51 -3.51 6.10
CA GLN A 32 17.23 -4.11 6.48
C GLN A 32 17.23 -4.57 7.95
N ALA A 33 18.31 -5.19 8.42
CA ALA A 33 18.46 -5.62 9.81
C ALA A 33 18.55 -4.42 10.78
N ALA A 34 19.21 -3.34 10.36
CA ALA A 34 19.31 -2.09 11.10
C ALA A 34 18.01 -1.25 11.03
N GLY A 35 17.02 -1.63 10.21
CA GLY A 35 15.85 -0.82 9.90
C GLY A 35 16.19 0.48 9.16
N VAL A 36 17.31 0.50 8.44
CA VAL A 36 17.68 1.56 7.51
C VAL A 36 16.99 1.28 6.18
N GLU A 37 16.06 2.15 5.83
CA GLU A 37 15.24 1.99 4.63
C GLU A 37 15.97 2.52 3.38
N LEU A 38 16.77 1.65 2.77
CA LEU A 38 17.37 1.91 1.47
C LEU A 38 16.36 1.68 0.33
N VAL A 39 16.41 2.53 -0.69
CA VAL A 39 15.66 2.35 -1.93
C VAL A 39 16.24 1.17 -2.72
N ALA A 40 15.56 0.02 -2.73
CA ALA A 40 16.00 -1.22 -3.40
C ALA A 40 14.93 -1.76 -4.36
N LEU A 41 14.71 -1.08 -5.50
CA LEU A 41 13.58 -1.35 -6.40
C LEU A 41 13.49 -2.83 -6.83
N CYS A 42 14.65 -3.41 -7.20
CA CYS A 42 14.74 -4.80 -7.68
C CYS A 42 14.82 -5.87 -6.58
N GLY A 43 14.56 -5.55 -5.31
CA GLY A 43 14.62 -6.52 -4.20
C GLY A 43 16.01 -7.13 -3.95
N GLY A 44 17.06 -6.51 -4.48
CA GLY A 44 18.45 -6.95 -4.33
C GLY A 44 19.05 -7.72 -5.52
N ALA A 45 18.32 -7.85 -6.63
CA ALA A 45 18.79 -8.53 -7.84
C ALA A 45 19.93 -7.82 -8.60
N GLY A 46 20.33 -6.60 -8.20
CA GLY A 46 21.41 -5.85 -8.84
C GLY A 46 21.03 -5.13 -10.14
N LEU A 47 19.74 -5.02 -10.47
CA LEU A 47 19.28 -4.54 -11.79
C LEU A 47 18.93 -3.04 -11.83
N CYS A 48 18.59 -2.44 -10.69
CA CYS A 48 17.99 -1.10 -10.65
C CYS A 48 18.98 0.04 -10.36
N GLY A 49 20.12 -0.26 -9.75
CA GLY A 49 21.12 0.74 -9.37
C GLY A 49 20.69 1.76 -8.30
N SER A 50 19.55 1.57 -7.62
CA SER A 50 18.96 2.57 -6.70
C SER A 50 19.51 2.54 -5.27
N CYS A 51 20.00 1.38 -4.81
CA CYS A 51 20.47 1.18 -3.44
C CYS A 51 21.91 1.71 -3.24
N ARG A 52 22.19 2.92 -3.72
CA ARG A 52 23.53 3.50 -3.74
C ARG A 52 23.96 3.88 -2.34
N VAL A 53 25.16 3.48 -1.98
CA VAL A 53 25.76 3.84 -0.69
C VAL A 53 27.21 4.19 -0.92
N ARG A 54 27.79 5.01 -0.06
CA ARG A 54 29.19 5.41 -0.17
C ARG A 54 29.98 4.84 1.00
N ARG A 55 31.05 4.12 0.68
CA ARG A 55 31.98 3.58 1.68
C ARG A 55 32.84 4.73 2.22
N MET A 56 32.70 5.00 3.52
CA MET A 56 33.53 5.97 4.24
C MET A 56 34.77 5.32 4.83
N GLU A 57 34.58 4.20 5.53
CA GLU A 57 35.66 3.45 6.21
C GLU A 57 35.45 1.94 6.07
N GLY A 58 36.54 1.19 6.22
CA GLY A 58 36.55 -0.27 6.16
C GLY A 58 36.69 -0.84 4.74
N GLU A 59 36.56 -2.16 4.63
CA GLU A 59 36.78 -2.91 3.40
C GLU A 59 35.51 -3.61 2.94
N LEU A 60 35.24 -3.53 1.63
CA LEU A 60 34.11 -4.17 0.98
C LEU A 60 34.63 -5.16 -0.06
N SER A 61 33.80 -6.12 -0.45
CA SER A 61 34.05 -7.06 -1.52
C SER A 61 34.49 -6.36 -2.81
N PRO A 62 35.21 -7.04 -3.72
CA PRO A 62 35.45 -6.53 -5.08
C PRO A 62 34.15 -6.11 -5.77
N LEU A 63 34.27 -5.24 -6.77
CA LEU A 63 33.13 -4.83 -7.60
C LEU A 63 32.56 -6.05 -8.32
N THR A 64 31.24 -6.14 -8.31
CA THR A 64 30.50 -7.11 -9.13
C THR A 64 30.24 -6.54 -10.53
N PRO A 65 30.00 -7.38 -11.55
CA PRO A 65 29.66 -6.89 -12.89
C PRO A 65 28.45 -5.95 -12.91
N ALA A 66 27.46 -6.20 -12.05
CA ALA A 66 26.29 -5.34 -11.90
C ALA A 66 26.63 -3.95 -11.34
N GLU A 67 27.65 -3.84 -10.48
CA GLU A 67 28.13 -2.55 -9.98
C GLU A 67 28.89 -1.78 -11.06
N GLU A 68 29.72 -2.48 -11.84
CA GLU A 68 30.48 -1.88 -12.95
C GLU A 68 29.58 -1.34 -14.06
N GLU A 69 28.41 -1.96 -14.29
CA GLU A 69 27.43 -1.50 -15.27
C GLU A 69 26.59 -0.31 -14.76
N ALA A 70 26.31 -0.26 -13.46
CA ALA A 70 25.37 0.70 -12.87
C ALA A 70 26.01 2.01 -12.37
N LEU A 71 27.33 2.02 -12.14
CA LEU A 71 28.08 3.15 -11.56
C LEU A 71 29.11 3.70 -12.55
N THR A 72 29.33 5.02 -12.54
CA THR A 72 30.40 5.62 -13.37
C THR A 72 31.78 5.40 -12.73
N PRO A 73 32.88 5.49 -13.52
CA PRO A 73 34.23 5.40 -12.97
C PRO A 73 34.51 6.40 -11.85
N GLU A 74 34.00 7.62 -11.96
CA GLU A 74 34.13 8.67 -10.95
C GLU A 74 33.36 8.33 -9.66
N GLU A 75 32.16 7.74 -9.79
CA GLU A 75 31.38 7.27 -8.64
C GLU A 75 32.10 6.13 -7.91
N ILE A 76 32.67 5.18 -8.66
CA ILE A 76 33.46 4.07 -8.10
C ILE A 76 34.69 4.59 -7.35
N GLU A 77 35.43 5.54 -7.93
CA GLU A 77 36.60 6.16 -7.29
C GLU A 77 36.20 6.95 -6.03
N ALA A 78 35.05 7.62 -6.04
CA ALA A 78 34.47 8.29 -4.88
C ALA A 78 33.92 7.32 -3.81
N GLY A 79 34.04 6.01 -4.01
CA GLY A 79 33.67 4.98 -3.05
C GLY A 79 32.20 4.58 -3.06
N TYR A 80 31.44 4.95 -4.10
CA TYR A 80 30.05 4.49 -4.25
C TYR A 80 29.98 3.02 -4.60
N ARG A 81 28.98 2.35 -4.04
CA ARG A 81 28.70 0.92 -4.18
C ARG A 81 27.20 0.68 -4.26
N LEU A 82 26.80 -0.47 -4.77
CA LEU A 82 25.41 -0.93 -4.66
C LEU A 82 25.26 -1.77 -3.39
N ALA A 83 24.43 -1.32 -2.45
CA ALA A 83 24.26 -2.01 -1.18
C ALA A 83 23.79 -3.46 -1.33
N CYS A 84 23.02 -3.77 -2.37
CA CYS A 84 22.57 -5.14 -2.64
C CYS A 84 23.66 -6.10 -3.13
N GLN A 85 24.77 -5.59 -3.65
CA GLN A 85 25.87 -6.40 -4.20
C GLN A 85 27.11 -6.39 -3.31
N ALA A 86 27.42 -5.24 -2.70
CA ALA A 86 28.58 -5.08 -1.85
C ALA A 86 28.43 -5.84 -0.52
N ARG A 87 29.48 -6.55 -0.12
CA ARG A 87 29.57 -7.29 1.14
C ARG A 87 30.70 -6.73 2.01
N PRO A 88 30.47 -6.41 3.29
CA PRO A 88 31.53 -5.99 4.20
C PRO A 88 32.51 -7.13 4.51
N LEU A 89 33.80 -6.84 4.38
CA LEU A 89 34.91 -7.75 4.72
C LEU A 89 35.55 -7.39 6.08
N SER A 90 35.28 -6.18 6.58
CA SER A 90 35.66 -5.70 7.91
C SER A 90 34.55 -4.88 8.53
N ASP A 91 34.77 -4.29 9.71
CA ASP A 91 33.81 -3.33 10.25
C ASP A 91 33.82 -2.09 9.35
N VAL A 92 32.66 -1.66 8.88
CA VAL A 92 32.54 -0.61 7.87
C VAL A 92 31.67 0.54 8.32
N LYS A 93 32.00 1.73 7.82
CA LYS A 93 31.20 2.94 7.97
C LYS A 93 30.66 3.34 6.60
N ILE A 94 29.34 3.41 6.49
CA ILE A 94 28.62 3.61 5.23
C ILE A 94 27.82 4.91 5.33
N ASP A 95 28.09 5.81 4.39
CA ASP A 95 27.30 7.01 4.15
C ASP A 95 26.13 6.66 3.23
N VAL A 96 24.94 7.06 3.66
CA VAL A 96 23.68 6.85 2.94
C VAL A 96 23.24 8.18 2.34
N PRO A 97 23.39 8.37 1.03
CA PRO A 97 22.91 9.56 0.35
C PRO A 97 21.40 9.75 0.58
N PRO A 98 20.89 10.99 0.76
CA PRO A 98 19.47 11.25 0.95
C PRO A 98 18.56 10.66 -0.14
N GLU A 99 19.03 10.62 -1.39
CA GLU A 99 18.34 10.02 -2.54
C GLU A 99 18.21 8.49 -2.45
N SER A 100 19.06 7.85 -1.64
CA SER A 100 19.02 6.42 -1.36
C SER A 100 18.12 6.08 -0.18
N LEU A 101 17.63 7.09 0.56
CA LEU A 101 16.69 6.94 1.66
C LEU A 101 15.24 7.07 1.20
N THR A 102 14.37 6.33 1.87
CA THR A 102 12.93 6.58 1.77
C THR A 102 12.61 7.93 2.42
N THR A 103 12.10 8.89 1.64
CA THR A 103 11.67 10.20 2.15
C THR A 103 10.32 10.07 2.89
N PRO A 104 10.09 10.77 4.02
CA PRO A 104 8.77 10.83 4.64
C PRO A 104 7.75 11.44 3.67
N GLN A 105 6.63 10.73 3.46
CA GLN A 105 5.65 11.05 2.43
C GLN A 105 4.40 11.72 3.01
N ARG A 106 3.62 12.37 2.14
CA ARG A 106 2.20 12.61 2.42
C ARG A 106 1.50 11.24 2.59
N LEU A 107 1.16 10.92 3.83
CA LEU A 107 0.36 9.77 4.20
C LEU A 107 -1.09 10.10 3.89
N GLN A 108 -1.68 9.37 2.95
CA GLN A 108 -3.07 9.59 2.58
C GLN A 108 -3.96 8.60 3.31
N VAL A 109 -4.61 9.11 4.36
CA VAL A 109 -5.52 8.35 5.20
C VAL A 109 -6.97 8.82 4.96
N GLU A 110 -7.20 9.74 4.02
CA GLU A 110 -8.51 10.37 3.80
C GLU A 110 -9.32 9.67 2.71
N GLY A 111 -10.58 9.39 3.01
CA GLY A 111 -11.61 8.87 2.12
C GLY A 111 -12.98 9.42 2.54
N GLN A 112 -13.96 9.40 1.65
CA GLN A 112 -15.29 9.92 1.93
C GLN A 112 -15.98 9.10 3.04
N GLU A 113 -16.43 9.76 4.11
CA GLU A 113 -17.21 9.11 5.16
C GLU A 113 -18.66 9.01 4.72
N VAL A 114 -19.12 7.79 4.51
CA VAL A 114 -20.52 7.48 4.24
C VAL A 114 -21.07 6.76 5.46
N GLU A 115 -22.10 7.32 6.08
CA GLU A 115 -22.77 6.68 7.21
C GLU A 115 -23.38 5.34 6.77
N VAL A 116 -23.10 4.29 7.54
CA VAL A 116 -23.65 2.96 7.32
C VAL A 116 -24.43 2.52 8.57
N PRO A 117 -25.53 1.75 8.41
CA PRO A 117 -26.21 1.16 9.54
C PRO A 117 -25.25 0.28 10.36
N LEU A 118 -25.14 0.59 11.66
CA LEU A 118 -24.28 -0.13 12.58
C LEU A 118 -24.84 -1.53 12.84
N ASP A 119 -24.01 -2.53 12.58
CA ASP A 119 -24.26 -3.94 12.89
C ASP A 119 -22.91 -4.60 13.22
N PRO A 120 -22.18 -4.12 14.23
CA PRO A 120 -20.84 -4.62 14.52
C PRO A 120 -20.90 -6.09 14.94
N VAL A 121 -19.90 -6.85 14.50
CA VAL A 121 -19.79 -8.30 14.80
C VAL A 121 -19.51 -8.55 16.28
N VAL A 122 -18.88 -7.60 16.95
CA VAL A 122 -18.65 -7.59 18.40
C VAL A 122 -19.57 -6.56 19.04
N ARG A 123 -20.31 -6.98 20.08
CA ARG A 123 -21.25 -6.12 20.81
C ARG A 123 -20.87 -6.02 22.29
N PRO A 124 -21.05 -4.85 22.92
CA PRO A 124 -20.82 -4.69 24.35
C PRO A 124 -21.96 -5.35 25.14
N VAL A 125 -21.61 -6.02 26.24
CA VAL A 125 -22.59 -6.49 27.23
C VAL A 125 -22.07 -6.10 28.62
N ASP A 126 -22.73 -5.13 29.24
CA ASP A 126 -22.42 -4.71 30.61
C ASP A 126 -23.11 -5.65 31.62
N LEU A 127 -22.31 -6.20 32.52
CA LEU A 127 -22.75 -7.17 33.54
C LEU A 127 -22.42 -6.67 34.94
N GLU A 128 -23.38 -6.87 35.84
CA GLU A 128 -23.18 -6.88 37.28
C GLU A 128 -23.27 -8.32 37.76
N ILE A 129 -22.18 -8.85 38.28
CA ILE A 129 -22.07 -10.26 38.64
C ILE A 129 -22.07 -10.37 40.16
N VAL A 130 -22.86 -11.30 40.71
CA VAL A 130 -22.88 -11.54 42.15
C VAL A 130 -21.56 -12.20 42.58
N PRO A 131 -20.80 -11.60 43.52
CA PRO A 131 -19.54 -12.16 43.98
C PRO A 131 -19.73 -13.51 44.69
N PRO A 132 -18.72 -14.40 44.66
CA PRO A 132 -18.77 -15.69 45.32
C PRO A 132 -18.88 -15.54 46.83
N ASN A 133 -19.58 -16.48 47.44
CA ASN A 133 -19.71 -16.58 48.89
C ASN A 133 -19.83 -18.06 49.28
N LEU A 134 -19.89 -18.37 50.59
CA LEU A 134 -19.92 -19.75 51.07
C LEU A 134 -21.17 -20.55 50.63
N HIS A 135 -22.24 -19.88 50.17
CA HIS A 135 -23.46 -20.50 49.65
C HIS A 135 -23.49 -20.61 48.12
N ASP A 136 -22.60 -19.90 47.42
CA ASP A 136 -22.47 -19.95 45.97
C ASP A 136 -20.99 -20.02 45.60
N LEU A 137 -20.52 -21.23 45.32
CA LEU A 137 -19.12 -21.57 45.00
C LEU A 137 -18.90 -21.79 43.49
N ARG A 138 -19.83 -21.34 42.64
CA ARG A 138 -19.65 -21.43 41.18
C ARG A 138 -18.37 -20.70 40.75
N ALA A 139 -17.68 -21.30 39.79
CA ALA A 139 -16.51 -20.72 39.14
C ALA A 139 -16.87 -19.45 38.35
N ASP A 140 -15.86 -18.63 38.08
CA ASP A 140 -16.02 -17.30 37.52
C ASP A 140 -16.59 -17.30 36.08
N ASP A 141 -16.18 -18.28 35.28
CA ASP A 141 -16.72 -18.54 33.93
C ASP A 141 -18.22 -18.86 33.98
N LEU A 142 -18.64 -19.78 34.86
CA LEU A 142 -20.05 -20.14 35.04
C LEU A 142 -20.89 -18.99 35.60
N ARG A 143 -20.30 -18.09 36.39
CA ARG A 143 -20.97 -16.85 36.85
C ARG A 143 -21.20 -15.89 35.69
N VAL A 144 -20.20 -15.72 34.83
CA VAL A 144 -20.31 -14.88 33.63
C VAL A 144 -21.36 -15.45 32.68
N GLU A 145 -21.34 -16.75 32.40
CA GLU A 145 -22.33 -17.42 31.56
C GLU A 145 -23.76 -17.25 32.12
N ALA A 146 -23.94 -17.44 33.44
CA ALA A 146 -25.24 -17.23 34.07
C ALA A 146 -25.72 -15.77 33.95
N ALA A 147 -24.83 -14.79 34.20
CA ALA A 147 -25.17 -13.37 34.08
C ALA A 147 -25.48 -12.96 32.62
N LEU A 148 -24.79 -13.56 31.64
CA LEU A 148 -25.11 -13.40 30.22
C LEU A 148 -26.49 -13.99 29.87
N ALA A 149 -26.80 -15.19 30.39
CA ALA A 149 -28.09 -15.83 30.20
C ALA A 149 -29.26 -15.00 30.76
N GLU A 150 -29.07 -14.37 31.94
CA GLU A 150 -30.05 -13.44 32.53
C GLU A 150 -30.30 -12.21 31.65
N LYS A 151 -29.30 -11.76 30.88
CA LYS A 151 -29.44 -10.71 29.86
C LYS A 151 -30.00 -11.20 28.52
N GLY A 152 -30.33 -12.48 28.40
CA GLY A 152 -30.80 -13.10 27.15
C GLY A 152 -29.70 -13.36 26.12
N VAL A 153 -28.42 -13.31 26.54
CA VAL A 153 -27.26 -13.59 25.69
C VAL A 153 -26.78 -15.00 26.00
N SER A 154 -27.28 -16.00 25.25
CA SER A 154 -26.88 -17.39 25.41
C SER A 154 -27.06 -18.19 24.13
N PRO A 155 -26.19 -19.19 23.85
CA PRO A 155 -25.01 -19.59 24.62
C PRO A 155 -23.76 -18.74 24.28
N ALA A 156 -22.91 -18.47 25.27
CA ALA A 156 -21.65 -17.75 25.09
C ALA A 156 -20.48 -18.57 25.66
N SER A 157 -19.50 -18.95 24.84
CA SER A 157 -18.22 -19.47 25.34
C SER A 157 -17.31 -18.31 25.75
N ILE A 158 -16.30 -18.57 26.59
CA ILE A 158 -15.24 -17.59 26.88
C ILE A 158 -13.99 -18.02 26.12
N ALA A 159 -13.40 -17.11 25.33
CA ALA A 159 -12.20 -17.42 24.59
C ALA A 159 -11.08 -17.84 25.56
N PRO A 160 -10.33 -18.93 25.30
CA PRO A 160 -9.32 -19.43 26.24
C PRO A 160 -8.29 -18.39 26.73
N PRO A 161 -7.83 -17.42 25.91
CA PRO A 161 -6.95 -16.33 26.37
C PRO A 161 -7.57 -15.36 27.34
N VAL A 162 -8.90 -15.25 27.36
CA VAL A 162 -9.63 -14.38 28.28
C VAL A 162 -9.75 -15.06 29.63
N LEU A 163 -9.86 -16.39 29.67
CA LEU A 163 -9.90 -17.17 30.92
C LEU A 163 -8.64 -16.98 31.77
N THR A 164 -7.49 -16.69 31.17
CA THR A 164 -6.22 -16.51 31.90
C THR A 164 -6.21 -15.26 32.78
N SER A 165 -7.03 -14.25 32.47
CA SER A 165 -7.15 -12.99 33.23
C SER A 165 -8.55 -12.74 33.78
N LEU A 166 -9.52 -13.64 33.52
CA LEU A 166 -10.91 -13.45 33.88
C LEU A 166 -11.10 -13.20 35.38
N SER A 167 -10.58 -14.11 36.21
CA SER A 167 -10.71 -14.05 37.67
C SER A 167 -10.18 -12.74 38.26
N ASP A 168 -9.01 -12.31 37.80
CA ASP A 168 -8.36 -11.08 38.27
C ASP A 168 -9.14 -9.85 37.80
N SER A 169 -9.60 -9.84 36.55
CA SER A 169 -10.38 -8.74 35.99
C SER A 169 -11.72 -8.55 36.71
N LEU A 170 -12.46 -9.64 36.96
CA LEU A 170 -13.75 -9.55 37.68
C LEU A 170 -13.57 -8.95 39.09
N ARG A 171 -12.54 -9.39 39.83
CA ARG A 171 -12.27 -8.90 41.19
C ARG A 171 -11.76 -7.46 41.17
N ALA A 172 -10.85 -7.11 40.27
CA ALA A 172 -10.28 -5.77 40.17
C ALA A 172 -11.34 -4.69 39.89
N HIS A 173 -12.41 -5.06 39.19
CA HIS A 173 -13.51 -4.15 38.83
C HIS A 173 -14.77 -4.34 39.68
N GLY A 174 -14.65 -4.98 40.86
CA GLY A 174 -15.76 -5.11 41.79
C GLY A 174 -16.96 -5.87 41.22
N TRP A 175 -16.70 -6.84 40.34
CA TRP A 175 -17.70 -7.66 39.65
C TRP A 175 -18.66 -6.87 38.73
N SER A 176 -18.31 -5.64 38.38
CA SER A 176 -18.94 -4.86 37.32
C SER A 176 -18.00 -4.78 36.13
N VAL A 177 -18.37 -5.42 35.02
CA VAL A 177 -17.52 -5.50 33.82
C VAL A 177 -18.32 -5.33 32.55
N ARG A 178 -17.63 -4.84 31.51
CA ARG A 178 -18.10 -4.83 30.13
C ARG A 178 -17.47 -5.98 29.37
N LEU A 179 -18.29 -6.82 28.74
CA LEU A 179 -17.83 -7.90 27.88
C LEU A 179 -17.87 -7.49 26.42
N ALA A 180 -16.86 -7.90 25.67
CA ALA A 180 -16.87 -7.87 24.21
C ALA A 180 -17.38 -9.23 23.71
N HIS A 181 -18.63 -9.27 23.25
CA HIS A 181 -19.29 -10.51 22.82
C HIS A 181 -19.36 -10.60 21.29
N ARG A 182 -18.71 -11.62 20.73
CA ARG A 182 -18.57 -11.88 19.30
C ARG A 182 -19.20 -13.22 18.94
N GLN A 183 -20.33 -13.21 18.22
CA GLN A 183 -20.96 -14.43 17.66
C GLN A 183 -21.07 -15.62 18.65
N GLY A 184 -21.38 -15.38 19.93
CA GLY A 184 -21.46 -16.44 20.93
C GLY A 184 -20.14 -16.76 21.64
N GLU A 185 -19.14 -15.89 21.54
CA GLU A 185 -17.88 -15.99 22.28
C GLU A 185 -17.54 -14.64 22.95
N VAL A 186 -17.09 -14.68 24.21
CA VAL A 186 -16.51 -13.51 24.91
C VAL A 186 -15.03 -13.40 24.53
N VAL A 187 -14.68 -12.32 23.85
CA VAL A 187 -13.31 -12.07 23.33
C VAL A 187 -12.49 -11.09 24.17
N ALA A 188 -13.14 -10.34 25.07
CA ALA A 188 -12.49 -9.47 26.04
C ALA A 188 -13.39 -9.19 27.25
N VAL A 189 -12.78 -8.90 28.40
CA VAL A 189 -13.43 -8.43 29.63
C VAL A 189 -12.76 -7.11 30.01
N LEU A 190 -13.53 -6.03 30.04
CA LEU A 190 -13.08 -4.66 30.24
C LEU A 190 -13.84 -4.00 31.42
N PRO A 191 -13.36 -2.88 31.97
CA PRO A 191 -14.14 -2.09 32.92
C PRO A 191 -15.45 -1.59 32.28
N THR A 192 -16.52 -1.51 33.06
CA THR A 192 -17.80 -0.95 32.63
C THR A 192 -17.63 0.48 32.07
N GLY A 193 -18.31 0.78 30.97
CA GLY A 193 -18.22 2.08 30.28
C GLY A 193 -16.98 2.27 29.39
N THR A 194 -16.08 1.30 29.33
CA THR A 194 -14.94 1.32 28.40
C THR A 194 -15.43 1.16 26.96
N LEU A 195 -14.93 1.97 26.03
CA LEU A 195 -15.27 1.84 24.61
C LEU A 195 -14.75 0.51 24.03
N LEU A 196 -15.58 -0.14 23.21
CA LEU A 196 -15.13 -1.23 22.34
C LEU A 196 -14.61 -0.64 21.04
N LEU A 197 -13.34 -0.87 20.77
CA LEU A 197 -12.66 -0.34 19.61
C LEU A 197 -12.43 -1.43 18.56
N GLY A 198 -12.36 -1.01 17.31
CA GLY A 198 -11.94 -1.85 16.20
C GLY A 198 -10.86 -1.18 15.36
N LEU A 199 -10.12 -1.99 14.62
CA LEU A 199 -9.05 -1.55 13.74
C LEU A 199 -9.41 -1.85 12.28
N ALA A 200 -9.51 -0.82 11.44
CA ALA A 200 -9.58 -1.02 9.98
C ALA A 200 -8.21 -0.70 9.38
N VAL A 201 -7.72 -1.56 8.49
CA VAL A 201 -6.39 -1.43 7.87
C VAL A 201 -6.49 -1.66 6.37
N ASP A 202 -5.86 -0.77 5.61
CA ASP A 202 -5.57 -0.94 4.20
C ASP A 202 -4.06 -1.18 4.04
N VAL A 203 -3.70 -2.38 3.58
CA VAL A 203 -2.34 -2.85 3.34
C VAL A 203 -2.05 -2.73 1.85
N GLY A 204 -1.67 -1.53 1.42
CA GLY A 204 -1.17 -1.29 0.08
C GLY A 204 0.26 -1.78 -0.10
N THR A 205 0.68 -1.96 -1.36
CA THR A 205 2.06 -2.34 -1.69
C THR A 205 3.05 -1.31 -1.15
N THR A 206 2.79 -0.01 -1.34
CA THR A 206 3.72 1.05 -0.93
C THR A 206 3.43 1.60 0.47
N LYS A 207 2.15 1.65 0.89
CA LYS A 207 1.70 2.35 2.10
C LYS A 207 0.70 1.50 2.88
N LEU A 208 0.67 1.73 4.18
CA LEU A 208 -0.35 1.24 5.09
C LEU A 208 -1.19 2.43 5.56
N ALA A 209 -2.50 2.24 5.68
CA ALA A 209 -3.40 3.17 6.34
C ALA A 209 -4.19 2.41 7.42
N ALA A 210 -4.26 2.96 8.63
CA ALA A 210 -4.98 2.35 9.74
C ALA A 210 -5.90 3.36 10.43
N TYR A 211 -7.03 2.85 10.89
CA TYR A 211 -8.12 3.62 11.49
C TYR A 211 -8.56 2.94 12.77
N LEU A 212 -8.54 3.68 13.87
CA LEU A 212 -9.11 3.25 15.15
C LEU A 212 -10.56 3.73 15.23
N VAL A 213 -11.50 2.81 15.37
CA VAL A 213 -12.93 3.08 15.23
C VAL A 213 -13.65 2.65 16.49
N ASP A 214 -14.54 3.50 17.00
CA ASP A 214 -15.51 3.14 18.03
C ASP A 214 -16.60 2.25 17.41
N LEU A 215 -16.73 1.01 17.88
CA LEU A 215 -17.67 0.03 17.33
C LEU A 215 -19.13 0.35 17.66
N GLU A 216 -19.41 1.11 18.71
CA GLU A 216 -20.78 1.48 19.12
C GLU A 216 -21.32 2.65 18.31
N THR A 217 -20.46 3.58 17.89
CA THR A 217 -20.85 4.79 17.14
C THR A 217 -20.43 4.78 15.68
N GLY A 218 -19.48 3.92 15.30
CA GLY A 218 -18.84 3.88 13.99
C GLY A 218 -17.87 5.03 13.71
N ARG A 219 -17.64 5.91 14.68
CA ARG A 219 -16.76 7.07 14.51
C ARG A 219 -15.29 6.66 14.50
N THR A 220 -14.52 7.25 13.59
CA THR A 220 -13.06 7.12 13.60
C THR A 220 -12.48 8.04 14.66
N LEU A 221 -11.81 7.47 15.66
CA LEU A 221 -11.22 8.21 16.79
C LEU A 221 -9.82 8.74 16.45
N ALA A 222 -9.03 7.93 15.75
CA ALA A 222 -7.68 8.27 15.31
C ALA A 222 -7.39 7.59 13.97
N LYS A 223 -6.49 8.18 13.17
CA LYS A 223 -6.09 7.65 11.88
C LYS A 223 -4.60 7.89 11.66
N THR A 224 -3.88 6.89 11.16
CA THR A 224 -2.45 7.00 10.89
C THR A 224 -2.07 6.25 9.62
N GLY A 225 -0.88 6.52 9.10
CA GLY A 225 -0.32 5.82 7.96
C GLY A 225 1.15 5.51 8.18
N ALA A 226 1.65 4.51 7.46
CA ALA A 226 3.06 4.14 7.48
C ALA A 226 3.51 3.75 6.07
N MET A 227 4.82 3.80 5.85
CA MET A 227 5.41 3.11 4.71
C MET A 227 5.26 1.60 4.90
N ASN A 228 4.98 0.87 3.82
CA ASN A 228 4.96 -0.58 3.92
C ASN A 228 6.41 -1.07 4.13
N PRO A 229 6.72 -1.71 5.27
CA PRO A 229 8.10 -2.11 5.62
C PRO A 229 8.66 -3.17 4.66
N GLN A 230 7.79 -3.81 3.86
CA GLN A 230 8.19 -4.80 2.87
C GLN A 230 8.91 -4.18 1.66
N ILE A 231 8.84 -2.85 1.46
CA ILE A 231 9.57 -2.16 0.38
C ILE A 231 11.08 -2.47 0.43
N ALA A 232 11.64 -2.60 1.64
CA ALA A 232 13.05 -2.90 1.81
C ALA A 232 13.46 -4.23 1.17
N TYR A 233 12.51 -5.14 0.95
CA TYR A 233 12.69 -6.48 0.39
C TYR A 233 12.21 -6.61 -1.07
N GLY A 234 11.64 -5.54 -1.63
CA GLY A 234 11.08 -5.50 -2.97
C GLY A 234 10.05 -4.38 -3.09
N GLU A 235 10.18 -3.54 -4.10
CA GLU A 235 9.30 -2.38 -4.24
C GLU A 235 7.88 -2.79 -4.67
N ASP A 236 7.78 -3.76 -5.59
CA ASP A 236 6.50 -4.28 -6.08
C ASP A 236 6.15 -5.68 -5.55
N VAL A 237 4.95 -6.15 -5.91
CA VAL A 237 4.43 -7.45 -5.49
C VAL A 237 5.25 -8.64 -6.03
N ILE A 238 5.80 -8.54 -7.24
CA ILE A 238 6.55 -9.63 -7.90
C ILE A 238 7.92 -9.79 -7.23
N ALA A 239 8.61 -8.69 -6.96
CA ALA A 239 9.87 -8.69 -6.22
C ALA A 239 9.70 -9.31 -4.83
N ARG A 240 8.60 -8.97 -4.13
CA ARG A 240 8.28 -9.57 -2.82
C ARG A 240 7.95 -11.06 -2.91
N ILE A 241 7.23 -11.48 -3.96
CA ILE A 241 7.00 -12.91 -4.20
C ILE A 241 8.33 -13.63 -4.43
N GLY A 242 9.23 -13.06 -5.23
CA GLY A 242 10.60 -13.57 -5.42
C GLY A 242 11.32 -13.73 -4.09
N TYR A 243 11.41 -12.65 -3.30
CA TYR A 243 12.04 -12.68 -1.97
C TYR A 243 11.44 -13.77 -1.06
N ALA A 244 10.11 -13.86 -1.00
CA ALA A 244 9.41 -14.85 -0.18
C ALA A 244 9.70 -16.30 -0.58
N ASN A 245 10.03 -16.54 -1.86
CA ASN A 245 10.26 -17.87 -2.42
C ASN A 245 11.73 -18.28 -2.46
N ASP A 246 12.63 -17.29 -2.59
CA ASP A 246 14.07 -17.50 -2.74
C ASP A 246 14.78 -17.62 -1.39
N HIS A 247 14.15 -17.14 -0.31
CA HIS A 247 14.66 -17.22 1.04
C HIS A 247 13.85 -18.24 1.88
N PRO A 248 14.49 -19.16 2.62
CA PRO A 248 13.80 -20.17 3.43
C PRO A 248 12.72 -19.60 4.37
N ASP A 249 13.00 -18.45 4.99
CA ASP A 249 12.09 -17.77 5.90
C ASP A 249 11.48 -16.48 5.31
N GLY A 250 11.65 -16.23 4.00
CA GLY A 250 11.31 -14.97 3.36
C GLY A 250 9.86 -14.53 3.60
N ARG A 251 8.91 -15.48 3.49
CA ARG A 251 7.49 -15.23 3.80
C ARG A 251 7.27 -14.80 5.25
N ARG A 252 7.92 -15.46 6.22
CA ARG A 252 7.79 -15.13 7.64
C ARG A 252 8.39 -13.76 7.94
N VAL A 253 9.53 -13.44 7.34
CA VAL A 253 10.17 -12.12 7.44
C VAL A 253 9.22 -11.02 6.95
N LEU A 254 8.67 -11.14 5.74
CA LEU A 254 7.73 -10.16 5.19
C LEU A 254 6.46 -10.00 6.05
N GLN A 255 5.92 -11.11 6.57
CA GLN A 255 4.74 -11.11 7.44
C GLN A 255 5.02 -10.41 8.77
N SER A 256 6.11 -10.80 9.44
CA SER A 256 6.49 -10.26 10.75
C SER A 256 6.83 -8.77 10.69
N ARG A 257 7.46 -8.30 9.60
CA ARG A 257 7.71 -6.87 9.39
C ARG A 257 6.41 -6.09 9.29
N LEU A 258 5.44 -6.59 8.53
CA LEU A 258 4.13 -5.98 8.42
C LEU A 258 3.42 -5.93 9.77
N VAL A 259 3.40 -7.05 10.51
CA VAL A 259 2.75 -7.12 11.83
C VAL A 259 3.45 -6.24 12.87
N ALA A 260 4.78 -6.13 12.84
CA ALA A 260 5.51 -5.23 13.72
C ALA A 260 5.08 -3.77 13.52
N THR A 261 5.05 -3.29 12.27
CA THR A 261 4.58 -1.95 11.94
C THR A 261 3.11 -1.74 12.30
N LEU A 262 2.23 -2.72 12.06
CA LEU A 262 0.82 -2.61 12.48
C LEU A 262 0.68 -2.50 14.00
N ASN A 263 1.50 -3.22 14.77
CA ASN A 263 1.48 -3.10 16.22
C ASN A 263 1.99 -1.74 16.72
N GLU A 264 2.95 -1.12 16.04
CA GLU A 264 3.39 0.26 16.31
C GLU A 264 2.25 1.23 16.00
N MET A 265 1.63 1.12 14.82
CA MET A 265 0.48 1.94 14.43
C MET A 265 -0.69 1.80 15.43
N VAL A 266 -0.99 0.59 15.92
CA VAL A 266 -2.03 0.38 16.94
C VAL A 266 -1.69 1.10 18.24
N ALA A 267 -0.42 1.04 18.69
CA ALA A 267 0.00 1.71 19.90
C ALA A 267 -0.14 3.24 19.77
N ASP A 268 0.30 3.80 18.64
CA ASP A 268 0.21 5.24 18.35
C ASP A 268 -1.24 5.71 18.29
N LEU A 269 -2.11 4.97 17.57
CA LEU A 269 -3.53 5.25 17.48
C LEU A 269 -4.23 5.20 18.84
N CYS A 270 -3.90 4.18 19.65
CA CYS A 270 -4.46 4.06 21.00
C CYS A 270 -3.99 5.21 21.89
N ALA A 271 -2.71 5.61 21.81
CA ALA A 271 -2.19 6.73 22.57
C ALA A 271 -2.85 8.06 22.18
N GLU A 272 -3.09 8.31 20.89
CA GLU A 272 -3.80 9.49 20.40
C GLU A 272 -5.26 9.54 20.90
N ALA A 273 -5.91 8.38 20.99
CA ALA A 273 -7.30 8.25 21.41
C ALA A 273 -7.50 8.05 22.94
N ASP A 274 -6.44 8.16 23.75
CA ASP A 274 -6.44 7.85 25.20
C ASP A 274 -7.05 6.46 25.50
N ALA A 275 -6.67 5.48 24.68
CA ALA A 275 -7.13 4.10 24.72
C ALA A 275 -5.97 3.12 24.91
N ARG A 276 -6.30 1.85 25.09
CA ARG A 276 -5.33 0.76 25.22
C ARG A 276 -5.57 -0.33 24.15
N PRO A 277 -4.53 -1.03 23.68
CA PRO A 277 -4.68 -2.08 22.67
C PRO A 277 -5.66 -3.21 23.07
N GLU A 278 -5.84 -3.47 24.36
CA GLU A 278 -6.79 -4.47 24.87
C GLU A 278 -8.26 -4.07 24.64
N GLN A 279 -8.54 -2.80 24.30
CA GLN A 279 -9.87 -2.33 23.90
C GLN A 279 -10.16 -2.62 22.42
N VAL A 280 -9.15 -2.96 21.63
CA VAL A 280 -9.31 -3.29 20.21
C VAL A 280 -9.71 -4.75 20.10
N VAL A 281 -10.98 -5.01 19.84
CA VAL A 281 -11.58 -6.36 19.94
C VAL A 281 -11.85 -7.03 18.58
N GLU A 282 -11.77 -6.26 17.50
CA GLU A 282 -11.98 -6.72 16.13
C GLU A 282 -11.13 -5.90 15.16
N ALA A 283 -10.64 -6.52 14.10
CA ALA A 283 -9.98 -5.83 13.02
C ALA A 283 -10.49 -6.28 11.65
N VAL A 284 -10.44 -5.38 10.67
CA VAL A 284 -10.62 -5.68 9.24
C VAL A 284 -9.37 -5.25 8.51
N VAL A 285 -8.76 -6.16 7.76
CA VAL A 285 -7.54 -5.87 6.98
C VAL A 285 -7.83 -6.15 5.50
N VAL A 286 -7.65 -5.13 4.67
CA VAL A 286 -7.79 -5.21 3.21
C VAL A 286 -6.43 -5.00 2.55
N GLY A 287 -6.31 -5.44 1.30
CA GLY A 287 -5.09 -5.32 0.50
C GLY A 287 -5.21 -6.21 -0.73
N ASN A 288 -4.36 -5.98 -1.71
CA ASN A 288 -4.33 -6.85 -2.88
C ASN A 288 -3.98 -8.28 -2.47
N THR A 289 -4.28 -9.24 -3.34
CA THR A 289 -4.16 -10.67 -3.03
C THR A 289 -2.78 -11.05 -2.50
N VAL A 290 -1.69 -10.44 -2.99
CA VAL A 290 -0.33 -10.71 -2.50
C VAL A 290 -0.14 -10.16 -1.09
N MET A 291 -0.55 -8.91 -0.83
CA MET A 291 -0.48 -8.30 0.51
C MET A 291 -1.34 -9.07 1.52
N HIS A 292 -2.54 -9.48 1.13
CA HIS A 292 -3.43 -10.36 1.90
C HIS A 292 -2.71 -11.67 2.29
N HIS A 293 -2.09 -12.36 1.33
CA HIS A 293 -1.42 -13.63 1.58
C HIS A 293 -0.18 -13.46 2.45
N LEU A 294 0.64 -12.42 2.22
CA LEU A 294 1.81 -12.14 3.06
C LEU A 294 1.40 -11.82 4.49
N PHE A 295 0.38 -10.99 4.70
CA PHE A 295 -0.16 -10.68 6.03
C PHE A 295 -0.63 -11.94 6.77
N ALA A 296 -1.37 -12.81 6.09
CA ALA A 296 -1.91 -14.05 6.65
C ALA A 296 -0.87 -15.20 6.75
N GLY A 297 0.38 -14.98 6.30
CA GLY A 297 1.40 -16.04 6.27
C GLY A 297 1.13 -17.17 5.25
N LEU A 298 0.26 -16.92 4.26
CA LEU A 298 -0.12 -17.87 3.21
C LEU A 298 0.96 -17.98 2.12
N PRO A 299 1.04 -19.11 1.37
CA PRO A 299 2.00 -19.24 0.27
C PRO A 299 1.69 -18.26 -0.86
N VAL A 300 2.75 -17.69 -1.46
CA VAL A 300 2.65 -16.72 -2.56
C VAL A 300 3.35 -17.16 -3.85
N ARG A 301 3.99 -18.33 -3.88
CA ARG A 301 4.73 -18.84 -5.05
C ARG A 301 3.90 -18.83 -6.32
N GLN A 302 2.69 -19.38 -6.20
CA GLN A 302 1.73 -19.53 -7.28
C GLN A 302 1.16 -18.19 -7.78
N LEU A 303 1.33 -17.10 -7.03
CA LEU A 303 0.97 -15.74 -7.47
C LEU A 303 2.08 -15.10 -8.32
N GLY A 304 3.30 -15.66 -8.32
CA GLY A 304 4.41 -15.19 -9.16
C GLY A 304 4.53 -15.96 -10.49
N THR A 305 3.74 -17.02 -10.68
CA THR A 305 3.81 -17.89 -11.85
C THR A 305 2.43 -18.08 -12.44
N SER A 306 2.30 -17.91 -13.76
CA SER A 306 1.06 -18.24 -14.48
C SER A 306 0.63 -19.67 -14.12
N PRO A 307 -0.64 -19.91 -13.73
CA PRO A 307 -1.81 -19.04 -13.93
C PRO A 307 -2.19 -18.11 -12.76
N TYR A 308 -1.25 -17.71 -11.91
CA TYR A 308 -1.42 -16.66 -10.87
C TYR A 308 -2.55 -16.94 -9.86
N VAL A 309 -2.75 -18.19 -9.47
CA VAL A 309 -3.93 -18.61 -8.70
C VAL A 309 -3.72 -18.39 -7.20
N PRO A 310 -4.59 -17.68 -6.47
CA PRO A 310 -4.45 -17.51 -5.02
C PRO A 310 -4.62 -18.83 -4.26
N ALA A 311 -3.99 -18.94 -3.08
CA ALA A 311 -4.24 -20.08 -2.19
C ALA A 311 -5.64 -20.03 -1.57
N VAL A 312 -6.11 -18.82 -1.28
CA VAL A 312 -7.42 -18.57 -0.68
C VAL A 312 -8.08 -17.35 -1.33
N ALA A 313 -9.33 -17.52 -1.75
CA ALA A 313 -10.18 -16.44 -2.25
C ALA A 313 -11.39 -16.14 -1.34
N ARG A 314 -11.82 -17.10 -0.51
CA ARG A 314 -12.93 -16.93 0.45
C ARG A 314 -12.54 -16.01 1.62
N PRO A 315 -13.50 -15.34 2.28
CA PRO A 315 -13.21 -14.59 3.50
C PRO A 315 -12.61 -15.48 4.60
N MET A 316 -11.83 -14.87 5.49
CA MET A 316 -11.20 -15.54 6.62
C MET A 316 -11.40 -14.77 7.92
N ASP A 317 -11.67 -15.49 9.00
CA ASP A 317 -11.60 -14.99 10.38
C ASP A 317 -10.39 -15.62 11.07
N LEU A 318 -9.39 -14.81 11.37
CA LEU A 318 -8.15 -15.23 12.02
C LEU A 318 -8.07 -14.68 13.44
N ARG A 319 -7.45 -15.40 14.37
CA ARG A 319 -7.17 -14.83 15.70
C ARG A 319 -6.02 -13.84 15.58
N ALA A 320 -6.19 -12.63 16.13
CA ALA A 320 -5.17 -11.59 16.07
C ALA A 320 -3.82 -12.05 16.66
N ARG A 321 -3.87 -12.79 17.78
CA ARG A 321 -2.69 -13.35 18.45
C ARG A 321 -1.90 -14.35 17.58
N ASP A 322 -2.57 -15.11 16.72
CA ASP A 322 -1.91 -16.13 15.88
C ASP A 322 -1.10 -15.47 14.75
N LEU A 323 -1.46 -14.24 14.39
CA LEU A 323 -0.72 -13.38 13.47
C LEU A 323 0.40 -12.61 14.16
N GLY A 324 0.40 -12.52 15.50
CA GLY A 324 1.32 -11.70 16.29
C GLY A 324 0.84 -10.26 16.53
N LEU A 325 -0.43 -9.96 16.27
CA LEU A 325 -1.02 -8.66 16.60
C LEU A 325 -1.34 -8.57 18.10
N ARG A 326 -1.01 -7.42 18.69
CA ARG A 326 -1.21 -7.09 20.10
C ARG A 326 -2.51 -6.31 20.28
N LEU A 327 -3.62 -7.02 20.15
CA LEU A 327 -4.98 -6.50 20.38
C LEU A 327 -5.57 -7.15 21.65
N ALA A 328 -6.89 -7.10 21.84
CA ALA A 328 -7.53 -7.85 22.91
C ALA A 328 -7.24 -9.37 22.82
N PRO A 329 -7.14 -10.10 23.95
CA PRO A 329 -6.67 -11.49 23.97
C PRO A 329 -7.46 -12.45 23.07
N GLY A 330 -8.77 -12.25 22.92
CA GLY A 330 -9.65 -13.05 22.06
C GLY A 330 -9.94 -12.43 20.69
N ALA A 331 -9.34 -11.27 20.36
CA ALA A 331 -9.67 -10.49 19.16
C ALA A 331 -9.48 -11.27 17.86
N TYR A 332 -10.29 -10.91 16.87
CA TYR A 332 -10.26 -11.45 15.52
C TYR A 332 -9.81 -10.42 14.50
N VAL A 333 -9.24 -10.92 13.41
CA VAL A 333 -8.97 -10.19 12.17
C VAL A 333 -9.78 -10.82 11.06
N TYR A 334 -10.68 -10.04 10.48
CA TYR A 334 -11.43 -10.41 9.28
C TYR A 334 -10.66 -9.97 8.05
N LEU A 335 -10.44 -10.93 7.15
CA LEU A 335 -9.91 -10.72 5.82
C LEU A 335 -11.06 -10.92 4.82
N PRO A 336 -11.48 -9.87 4.09
CA PRO A 336 -12.50 -10.01 3.06
C PRO A 336 -12.01 -10.89 1.89
N PRO A 337 -12.92 -11.36 1.03
CA PRO A 337 -12.55 -12.23 -0.09
C PRO A 337 -11.68 -11.51 -1.13
N ASN A 338 -10.86 -12.30 -1.83
CA ASN A 338 -10.13 -11.89 -3.02
C ASN A 338 -10.90 -12.30 -4.28
N ILE A 339 -10.75 -11.56 -5.38
CA ILE A 339 -11.40 -11.88 -6.67
C ILE A 339 -10.49 -12.77 -7.52
N ALA A 340 -9.21 -12.42 -7.65
CA ALA A 340 -8.25 -13.10 -8.51
C ALA A 340 -6.81 -12.98 -7.98
N GLY A 341 -5.82 -13.45 -8.75
CA GLY A 341 -4.40 -13.39 -8.39
C GLY A 341 -3.87 -11.99 -8.08
N TYR A 342 -4.36 -10.98 -8.80
CA TYR A 342 -3.96 -9.59 -8.65
C TYR A 342 -5.11 -8.63 -8.35
N VAL A 343 -6.33 -9.14 -8.14
CA VAL A 343 -7.48 -8.33 -7.71
C VAL A 343 -7.93 -8.81 -6.34
N GLY A 344 -7.62 -8.04 -5.30
CA GLY A 344 -7.77 -8.47 -3.91
C GLY A 344 -8.92 -7.83 -3.16
N ALA A 345 -8.87 -7.99 -1.84
CA ALA A 345 -9.85 -7.48 -0.90
C ALA A 345 -9.89 -5.94 -0.82
N ASP A 346 -8.79 -5.25 -1.15
CA ASP A 346 -8.74 -3.80 -1.33
C ASP A 346 -9.71 -3.33 -2.41
N HIS A 347 -9.70 -3.96 -3.57
CA HIS A 347 -10.59 -3.60 -4.67
C HIS A 347 -12.05 -3.94 -4.35
N VAL A 348 -12.31 -5.09 -3.72
CA VAL A 348 -13.66 -5.42 -3.20
C VAL A 348 -14.15 -4.34 -2.24
N SER A 349 -13.26 -3.87 -1.35
CA SER A 349 -13.54 -2.81 -0.39
C SER A 349 -13.82 -1.47 -1.07
N MET A 350 -13.07 -1.13 -2.12
CA MET A 350 -13.31 0.05 -2.96
C MET A 350 -14.69 0.02 -3.63
N LEU A 351 -15.04 -1.11 -4.26
CA LEU A 351 -16.34 -1.30 -4.92
C LEU A 351 -17.50 -1.20 -3.93
N LEU A 352 -17.33 -1.75 -2.72
CA LEU A 352 -18.30 -1.64 -1.63
C LEU A 352 -18.49 -0.19 -1.20
N ALA A 353 -17.39 0.51 -0.90
CA ALA A 353 -17.41 1.89 -0.42
C ALA A 353 -18.04 2.86 -1.42
N CYS A 354 -17.82 2.61 -2.71
CA CYS A 354 -18.35 3.42 -3.81
C CYS A 354 -19.74 2.97 -4.29
N GLU A 355 -20.33 1.94 -3.68
CA GLU A 355 -21.61 1.32 -4.06
C GLU A 355 -21.71 0.95 -5.55
N VAL A 356 -20.58 0.58 -6.16
CA VAL A 356 -20.49 0.25 -7.59
C VAL A 356 -21.36 -0.96 -7.94
N HIS A 357 -21.53 -1.89 -7.01
CA HIS A 357 -22.39 -3.07 -7.17
C HIS A 357 -23.89 -2.78 -7.18
N ARG A 358 -24.29 -1.56 -6.80
CA ARG A 358 -25.68 -1.10 -6.72
C ARG A 358 -26.04 -0.10 -7.82
N THR A 359 -25.06 0.45 -8.53
CA THR A 359 -25.30 1.45 -9.57
C THR A 359 -26.11 0.88 -10.73
N ARG A 360 -26.97 1.73 -11.31
CA ARG A 360 -27.67 1.46 -12.58
C ARG A 360 -26.99 2.12 -13.78
N LYS A 361 -26.06 3.04 -13.52
CA LYS A 361 -25.26 3.69 -14.55
C LYS A 361 -24.23 2.73 -15.11
N THR A 362 -23.79 2.98 -16.34
CA THR A 362 -22.56 2.38 -16.86
C THR A 362 -21.37 3.09 -16.20
N THR A 363 -20.74 2.44 -15.24
CA THR A 363 -19.69 3.03 -14.39
C THR A 363 -18.38 2.30 -14.55
N ILE A 364 -17.28 3.03 -14.76
CA ILE A 364 -15.92 2.51 -14.60
C ILE A 364 -15.43 2.90 -13.20
N ALA A 365 -14.95 1.95 -12.43
CA ALA A 365 -14.32 2.16 -11.13
C ALA A 365 -12.86 1.71 -11.21
N LEU A 366 -11.93 2.60 -10.87
CA LEU A 366 -10.50 2.33 -10.88
C LEU A 366 -9.90 2.57 -9.50
N ASP A 367 -9.02 1.68 -9.05
CA ASP A 367 -8.07 1.97 -7.99
C ASP A 367 -6.67 2.09 -8.59
N ILE A 368 -6.04 3.26 -8.49
CA ILE A 368 -4.75 3.52 -9.13
C ILE A 368 -3.64 3.48 -8.08
N GLY A 369 -2.80 2.45 -8.17
CA GLY A 369 -1.53 2.31 -7.48
C GLY A 369 -0.45 1.73 -8.40
N THR A 370 0.48 0.95 -7.81
CA THR A 370 1.52 0.23 -8.56
C THR A 370 0.92 -0.69 -9.62
N ASN A 371 -0.20 -1.34 -9.25
CA ASN A 371 -1.15 -1.95 -10.15
C ASN A 371 -2.38 -1.07 -10.22
N THR A 372 -3.13 -1.17 -11.33
CA THR A 372 -4.42 -0.50 -11.46
C THR A 372 -5.51 -1.55 -11.65
N GLU A 373 -6.34 -1.73 -10.65
CA GLU A 373 -7.55 -2.55 -10.73
C GLU A 373 -8.67 -1.72 -11.37
N VAL A 374 -9.33 -2.29 -12.38
CA VAL A 374 -10.40 -1.63 -13.14
C VAL A 374 -11.62 -2.53 -13.12
N THR A 375 -12.78 -1.98 -12.76
CA THR A 375 -14.08 -2.65 -12.87
C THR A 375 -15.03 -1.84 -13.72
N LEU A 376 -15.69 -2.49 -14.67
CA LEU A 376 -16.84 -1.97 -15.40
C LEU A 376 -18.12 -2.54 -14.79
N ALA A 377 -18.98 -1.66 -14.28
CA ALA A 377 -20.33 -1.98 -13.87
C ALA A 377 -21.30 -1.56 -14.98
N TYR A 378 -22.09 -2.51 -15.49
CA TYR A 378 -23.08 -2.24 -16.53
C TYR A 378 -24.19 -3.30 -16.48
N ASN A 379 -25.45 -2.89 -16.68
CA ASN A 379 -26.61 -3.80 -16.70
C ASN A 379 -26.63 -4.82 -15.53
N GLY A 380 -26.19 -4.41 -14.34
CA GLY A 380 -26.12 -5.27 -13.15
C GLY A 380 -24.97 -6.29 -13.12
N ARG A 381 -24.14 -6.35 -14.17
CA ARG A 381 -22.89 -7.13 -14.23
C ARG A 381 -21.71 -6.30 -13.72
N LEU A 382 -20.71 -6.99 -13.18
CA LEU A 382 -19.43 -6.41 -12.77
C LEU A 382 -18.32 -7.22 -13.44
N ILE A 383 -17.54 -6.57 -14.30
CA ILE A 383 -16.39 -7.21 -14.96
C ILE A 383 -15.14 -6.46 -14.54
N SER A 384 -14.14 -7.19 -14.04
CA SER A 384 -12.92 -6.59 -13.50
C SER A 384 -11.67 -7.12 -14.15
N SER A 385 -10.63 -6.31 -14.14
CA SER A 385 -9.29 -6.70 -14.54
C SER A 385 -8.22 -5.96 -13.73
N SER A 386 -6.98 -6.42 -13.82
CA SER A 386 -5.81 -5.79 -13.22
C SER A 386 -4.82 -5.38 -14.31
N CYS A 387 -4.39 -4.13 -14.29
CA CYS A 387 -3.46 -3.55 -15.25
C CYS A 387 -2.09 -3.37 -14.59
N ALA A 388 -1.02 -3.88 -15.20
CA ALA A 388 0.34 -3.63 -14.77
C ALA A 388 0.79 -2.21 -15.20
N SER A 389 0.30 -1.20 -14.50
CA SER A 389 0.65 0.21 -14.74
C SER A 389 2.08 0.54 -14.34
N GLY A 390 2.69 -0.23 -13.43
CA GLY A 390 4.03 0.01 -12.94
C GLY A 390 4.14 1.26 -12.07
N PRO A 391 5.31 1.51 -11.45
CA PRO A 391 5.45 2.53 -10.42
C PRO A 391 5.77 3.94 -10.98
N ALA A 392 5.62 4.15 -12.30
CA ALA A 392 5.96 5.43 -12.95
C ALA A 392 5.16 6.61 -12.35
N PHE A 393 3.88 6.41 -12.06
CA PHE A 393 3.03 7.41 -11.40
C PHE A 393 3.30 7.55 -9.88
N GLU A 394 4.14 6.69 -9.31
CA GLU A 394 4.67 6.86 -7.95
C GLU A 394 6.02 7.59 -7.95
N GLY A 395 6.54 7.97 -9.13
CA GLY A 395 7.83 8.64 -9.31
C GLY A 395 9.02 7.70 -9.39
N ALA A 396 8.82 6.38 -9.42
CA ALA A 396 9.90 5.41 -9.65
C ALA A 396 10.16 5.23 -11.15
N HIS A 397 11.34 4.70 -11.50
CA HIS A 397 11.81 4.46 -12.88
C HIS A 397 11.98 5.71 -13.77
N LEU A 398 11.66 6.91 -13.27
CA LEU A 398 11.91 8.18 -13.94
C LEU A 398 13.25 8.77 -13.47
N LYS A 399 13.99 9.44 -14.36
CA LYS A 399 15.32 9.99 -14.07
C LYS A 399 15.33 10.93 -12.86
N ASP A 400 14.50 11.95 -12.89
CA ASP A 400 14.32 12.90 -11.79
C ASP A 400 12.97 12.69 -11.09
N GLY A 401 12.43 11.47 -11.19
CA GLY A 401 11.22 11.07 -10.49
C GLY A 401 11.49 10.90 -9.00
N MET A 402 10.51 11.30 -8.20
CA MET A 402 10.51 11.08 -6.77
C MET A 402 9.08 10.94 -6.27
N ARG A 403 8.92 10.41 -5.06
CA ARG A 403 7.60 10.35 -4.43
C ARG A 403 7.13 11.75 -4.01
N ALA A 404 5.83 11.89 -3.73
CA ALA A 404 5.24 13.14 -3.27
C ALA A 404 5.78 13.52 -1.87
N ALA A 405 6.75 14.43 -1.85
CA ALA A 405 7.40 14.99 -0.68
C ALA A 405 7.80 16.45 -0.94
N PRO A 406 8.14 17.25 0.09
CA PRO A 406 8.58 18.64 -0.10
C PRO A 406 9.66 18.78 -1.18
N GLY A 407 9.46 19.71 -2.12
CA GLY A 407 10.37 19.94 -3.25
C GLY A 407 10.09 19.06 -4.48
N ALA A 408 9.18 18.10 -4.41
CA ALA A 408 8.69 17.43 -5.61
C ALA A 408 7.78 18.38 -6.41
N ILE A 409 8.02 18.50 -7.71
CA ILE A 409 7.13 19.21 -8.64
C ILE A 409 5.82 18.42 -8.73
N GLU A 410 4.70 19.04 -8.33
CA GLU A 410 3.36 18.44 -8.32
C GLU A 410 2.42 18.95 -9.42
N ARG A 411 2.73 20.12 -10.01
CA ARG A 411 2.00 20.72 -11.14
C ARG A 411 2.97 21.38 -12.12
N VAL A 412 2.62 21.35 -13.40
CA VAL A 412 3.37 22.00 -14.47
C VAL A 412 2.41 22.71 -15.42
N TRP A 413 2.77 23.92 -15.87
CA TRP A 413 2.08 24.64 -16.94
C TRP A 413 3.09 25.20 -17.93
N ILE A 414 2.80 25.10 -19.24
CA ILE A 414 3.63 25.65 -20.30
C ILE A 414 2.84 26.74 -21.01
N VAL A 415 3.30 28.00 -20.92
CA VAL A 415 2.67 29.16 -21.55
C VAL A 415 3.66 29.77 -22.53
N GLY A 416 3.50 29.45 -23.82
CA GLY A 416 4.49 29.78 -24.84
C GLY A 416 5.81 29.06 -24.54
N GLU A 417 6.90 29.82 -24.37
CA GLU A 417 8.22 29.28 -24.04
C GLU A 417 8.50 29.19 -22.52
N ARG A 418 7.55 29.66 -21.69
CA ARG A 418 7.71 29.71 -20.23
C ARG A 418 7.15 28.46 -19.58
N VAL A 419 7.96 27.86 -18.70
CA VAL A 419 7.57 26.71 -17.88
C VAL A 419 7.33 27.20 -16.46
N HIS A 420 6.11 27.00 -15.97
CA HIS A 420 5.71 27.25 -14.60
C HIS A 420 5.56 25.93 -13.86
N ILE A 421 6.01 25.89 -12.61
CA ILE A 421 5.97 24.70 -11.76
C ILE A 421 5.43 25.07 -10.38
N GLN A 422 4.76 24.13 -9.74
CA GLN A 422 4.44 24.18 -8.31
C GLN A 422 5.10 22.98 -7.63
N THR A 423 5.70 23.23 -6.47
CA THR A 423 6.32 22.18 -5.66
C THR A 423 5.56 21.98 -4.36
N ILE A 424 5.55 20.74 -3.86
CA ILE A 424 5.02 20.44 -2.53
C ILE A 424 5.82 21.23 -1.49
N GLY A 425 5.11 21.95 -0.61
CA GLY A 425 5.71 22.77 0.43
C GLY A 425 6.33 24.09 -0.04
N ASN A 426 6.19 24.44 -1.32
CA ASN A 426 6.72 25.68 -1.90
C ASN A 426 8.24 25.88 -1.68
N VAL A 427 9.00 24.79 -1.67
CA VAL A 427 10.47 24.80 -1.57
C VAL A 427 11.11 24.56 -2.94
N PRO A 428 12.40 24.89 -3.14
CA PRO A 428 13.09 24.66 -4.42
C PRO A 428 12.93 23.22 -4.94
N PRO A 429 12.70 23.01 -6.25
CA PRO A 429 12.45 21.69 -6.81
C PRO A 429 13.69 20.79 -6.74
N VAL A 430 13.48 19.53 -6.36
CA VAL A 430 14.52 18.49 -6.31
C VAL A 430 14.15 17.23 -7.10
N GLY A 431 12.96 17.21 -7.70
CA GLY A 431 12.46 16.11 -8.53
C GLY A 431 11.01 16.30 -8.92
N ILE A 432 10.39 15.27 -9.49
CA ILE A 432 9.05 15.28 -10.07
C ILE A 432 8.22 14.16 -9.44
N CYS A 433 7.05 14.47 -8.88
CA CYS A 433 6.12 13.42 -8.42
C CYS A 433 5.18 12.95 -9.53
N GLY A 434 4.39 11.91 -9.25
CA GLY A 434 3.43 11.34 -10.19
C GLY A 434 2.53 12.37 -10.89
N SER A 435 1.90 13.26 -10.11
CA SER A 435 0.99 14.28 -10.67
C SER A 435 1.76 15.27 -11.53
N GLY A 436 2.97 15.64 -11.08
CA GLY A 436 3.85 16.55 -11.82
C GLY A 436 4.35 15.97 -13.14
N ILE A 437 4.69 14.67 -13.22
CA ILE A 437 5.15 14.07 -14.48
C ILE A 437 4.00 13.93 -15.48
N LEU A 438 2.79 13.59 -15.01
CA LEU A 438 1.63 13.53 -15.88
C LEU A 438 1.28 14.93 -16.43
N ASP A 439 1.22 15.95 -15.58
CA ASP A 439 0.99 17.34 -16.00
C ASP A 439 2.09 17.82 -16.95
N ALA A 440 3.36 17.49 -16.65
CA ALA A 440 4.48 17.83 -17.53
C ALA A 440 4.28 17.25 -18.93
N ILE A 441 3.93 15.97 -19.03
CA ILE A 441 3.72 15.30 -20.32
C ILE A 441 2.49 15.86 -21.04
N ALA A 442 1.38 16.07 -20.34
CA ALA A 442 0.17 16.66 -20.90
C ALA A 442 0.46 18.05 -21.50
N GLN A 443 1.19 18.89 -20.77
CA GLN A 443 1.61 20.21 -21.23
C GLN A 443 2.65 20.15 -22.36
N MET A 444 3.56 19.19 -22.33
CA MET A 444 4.54 19.00 -23.42
C MET A 444 3.87 18.54 -24.72
N VAL A 445 2.81 17.72 -24.64
CA VAL A 445 1.98 17.36 -25.81
C VAL A 445 1.26 18.60 -26.34
N GLU A 446 0.61 19.36 -25.45
CA GLU A 446 -0.12 20.59 -25.82
C GLU A 446 0.79 21.65 -26.45
N ALA A 447 2.00 21.84 -25.92
CA ALA A 447 2.98 22.78 -26.45
C ALA A 447 3.72 22.28 -27.70
N GLY A 448 3.40 21.09 -28.22
CA GLY A 448 4.08 20.49 -29.37
C GLY A 448 5.54 20.11 -29.12
N VAL A 449 5.95 20.02 -27.85
CA VAL A 449 7.27 19.54 -27.42
C VAL A 449 7.36 18.02 -27.59
N LEU A 450 6.24 17.32 -27.40
CA LEU A 450 6.11 15.90 -27.70
C LEU A 450 5.21 15.71 -28.93
N ASP A 451 5.61 14.80 -29.82
CA ASP A 451 4.70 14.30 -30.85
C ASP A 451 3.81 13.15 -30.33
N HIS A 452 2.87 12.69 -31.16
CA HIS A 452 1.98 11.57 -30.85
C HIS A 452 2.69 10.26 -30.47
N ARG A 453 3.98 10.09 -30.82
CA ARG A 453 4.79 8.92 -30.46
C ARG A 453 5.63 9.14 -29.21
N GLY A 454 5.54 10.31 -28.58
CA GLY A 454 6.33 10.71 -27.43
C GLY A 454 7.78 11.07 -27.75
N GLN A 455 8.09 11.43 -29.00
CA GLN A 455 9.41 11.97 -29.34
C GLN A 455 9.50 13.45 -28.99
N ILE A 456 10.58 13.83 -28.28
CA ILE A 456 10.85 15.22 -27.90
C ILE A 456 11.34 15.99 -29.14
N GLN A 457 10.60 17.01 -29.57
CA GLN A 457 10.91 17.84 -30.73
C GLN A 457 11.92 18.96 -30.37
N PRO A 458 12.80 19.39 -31.30
CA PRO A 458 13.90 20.31 -31.00
C PRO A 458 13.50 21.80 -31.00
N GLY A 459 12.21 22.13 -30.94
CA GLY A 459 11.71 23.50 -31.15
C GLY A 459 11.63 24.39 -29.92
N HIS A 460 11.61 23.83 -28.71
CA HIS A 460 11.40 24.60 -27.49
C HIS A 460 12.72 24.94 -26.78
N PRO A 461 12.94 26.17 -26.26
CA PRO A 461 14.20 26.60 -25.67
C PRO A 461 14.60 25.86 -24.38
N ARG A 462 13.68 25.09 -23.78
CA ARG A 462 13.95 24.17 -22.66
C ARG A 462 14.38 22.76 -23.09
N VAL A 463 14.39 22.46 -24.38
CA VAL A 463 14.93 21.19 -24.88
C VAL A 463 16.45 21.29 -24.92
N ARG A 464 17.11 20.30 -24.32
CA ARG A 464 18.56 20.13 -24.36
C ARG A 464 18.87 18.87 -25.15
N ALA A 465 19.85 18.97 -26.05
CA ALA A 465 20.38 17.83 -26.78
C ALA A 465 21.62 17.30 -26.06
N ALA A 466 21.65 16.00 -25.80
CA ALA A 466 22.83 15.27 -25.35
C ALA A 466 23.03 14.07 -26.31
N GLY A 467 23.71 14.32 -27.44
CA GLY A 467 23.88 13.33 -28.50
C GLY A 467 22.54 12.99 -29.19
N LYS A 468 22.19 11.69 -29.24
CA LYS A 468 20.91 11.20 -29.80
C LYS A 468 19.73 11.40 -28.84
N ASN A 469 19.98 11.69 -27.57
CA ASN A 469 18.96 11.82 -26.54
C ASN A 469 18.61 13.29 -26.30
N ARG A 470 17.31 13.58 -26.24
CA ARG A 470 16.78 14.89 -25.87
C ARG A 470 16.13 14.81 -24.49
N ALA A 471 16.23 15.90 -23.75
CA ALA A 471 15.54 16.07 -22.47
C ALA A 471 14.91 17.45 -22.40
N PHE A 472 13.78 17.56 -21.71
CA PHE A 472 13.08 18.81 -21.47
C PHE A 472 13.36 19.29 -20.05
N VAL A 473 13.88 20.50 -19.90
CA VAL A 473 14.26 21.07 -18.60
C VAL A 473 13.06 21.78 -17.95
N LEU A 474 12.48 21.16 -16.92
CA LEU A 474 11.44 21.76 -16.09
C LEU A 474 12.03 22.86 -15.21
N ALA A 475 13.04 22.52 -14.41
CA ALA A 475 13.72 23.45 -13.51
C ALA A 475 15.23 23.48 -13.77
N PRO A 476 15.82 24.63 -14.14
CA PRO A 476 17.26 24.74 -14.32
C PRO A 476 18.03 24.63 -12.99
N ALA A 477 19.29 24.21 -13.06
CA ALA A 477 20.19 24.04 -11.92
C ALA A 477 20.17 25.21 -10.91
N PRO A 478 20.25 26.50 -11.33
CA PRO A 478 20.28 27.64 -10.40
C PRO A 478 19.03 27.81 -9.53
N VAL A 479 17.90 27.23 -9.90
CA VAL A 479 16.64 27.33 -9.14
C VAL A 479 16.27 26.02 -8.43
N SER A 480 17.00 24.93 -8.70
CA SER A 480 16.78 23.63 -8.06
C SER A 480 17.38 23.58 -6.66
N GLY A 481 16.79 22.77 -5.77
CA GLY A 481 17.31 22.59 -4.40
C GLY A 481 18.64 21.82 -4.34
N HIS A 482 18.99 21.12 -5.41
CA HIS A 482 20.17 20.24 -5.48
C HIS A 482 21.24 20.72 -6.49
N GLY A 483 21.08 21.90 -7.09
CA GLY A 483 22.08 22.49 -7.99
C GLY A 483 22.28 21.81 -9.35
N ARG A 484 21.38 20.92 -9.77
CA ARG A 484 21.36 20.25 -11.10
C ARG A 484 20.01 20.49 -11.80
N ASP A 485 19.95 20.37 -13.12
CA ASP A 485 18.69 20.49 -13.86
C ASP A 485 17.72 19.37 -13.46
N VAL A 486 16.44 19.71 -13.26
CA VAL A 486 15.33 18.74 -13.15
C VAL A 486 14.70 18.59 -14.54
N VAL A 487 14.75 17.39 -15.10
CA VAL A 487 14.41 17.15 -16.51
C VAL A 487 13.42 16.01 -16.71
N VAL A 488 12.73 16.05 -17.86
CA VAL A 488 11.95 14.92 -18.41
C VAL A 488 12.68 14.39 -19.63
N THR A 489 13.03 13.11 -19.62
CA THR A 489 13.76 12.44 -20.69
C THR A 489 12.84 11.60 -21.58
N ARG A 490 13.35 11.14 -22.74
CA ARG A 490 12.61 10.20 -23.60
C ARG A 490 12.27 8.88 -22.90
N LYS A 491 13.16 8.41 -22.00
CA LYS A 491 12.92 7.22 -21.19
C LYS A 491 11.73 7.44 -20.26
N ASP A 492 11.70 8.58 -19.56
CA ASP A 492 10.60 8.94 -18.66
C ASP A 492 9.26 9.01 -19.41
N VAL A 493 9.26 9.61 -20.61
CA VAL A 493 8.07 9.62 -21.49
C VAL A 493 7.62 8.20 -21.85
N ASN A 494 8.56 7.28 -22.12
CA ASN A 494 8.24 5.89 -22.44
C ASN A 494 7.60 5.17 -21.26
N GLU A 495 8.12 5.34 -20.04
CA GLU A 495 7.53 4.75 -18.83
C GLU A 495 6.09 5.22 -18.63
N ILE A 496 5.82 6.50 -18.86
CA ILE A 496 4.46 7.04 -18.76
C ILE A 496 3.55 6.53 -19.89
N GLN A 497 4.06 6.37 -21.12
CA GLN A 497 3.31 5.74 -22.22
C GLN A 497 2.91 4.30 -21.87
N LEU A 498 3.83 3.51 -21.30
CA LEU A 498 3.55 2.14 -20.86
C LEU A 498 2.50 2.12 -19.74
N ALA A 499 2.66 2.96 -18.72
CA ALA A 499 1.76 3.02 -17.58
C ALA A 499 0.33 3.44 -17.98
N LYS A 500 0.20 4.56 -18.70
CA LYS A 500 -1.10 5.05 -19.18
C LYS A 500 -1.72 4.13 -20.23
N GLY A 501 -0.89 3.51 -21.06
CA GLY A 501 -1.31 2.54 -22.08
C GLY A 501 -1.89 1.28 -21.45
N ALA A 502 -1.31 0.78 -20.36
CA ALA A 502 -1.83 -0.37 -19.62
C ALA A 502 -3.22 -0.10 -19.05
N ILE A 503 -3.42 1.07 -18.42
CA ILE A 503 -4.70 1.47 -17.83
C ILE A 503 -5.75 1.64 -18.93
N ARG A 504 -5.43 2.38 -19.99
CA ARG A 504 -6.36 2.59 -21.10
C ARG A 504 -6.72 1.27 -21.78
N ALA A 505 -5.76 0.38 -22.01
CA ALA A 505 -6.01 -0.92 -22.61
C ALA A 505 -6.91 -1.80 -21.75
N GLY A 506 -6.74 -1.78 -20.42
CA GLY A 506 -7.64 -2.49 -19.51
C GLY A 506 -9.08 -1.99 -19.62
N ILE A 507 -9.28 -0.67 -19.64
CA ILE A 507 -10.60 -0.05 -19.87
C ILE A 507 -11.21 -0.50 -21.21
N GLU A 508 -10.45 -0.38 -22.30
CA GLU A 508 -10.93 -0.75 -23.64
C GLU A 508 -11.25 -2.24 -23.77
N VAL A 509 -10.48 -3.11 -23.10
CA VAL A 509 -10.78 -4.55 -23.08
C VAL A 509 -12.09 -4.82 -22.35
N LEU A 510 -12.33 -4.20 -21.19
CA LEU A 510 -13.60 -4.38 -20.47
C LEU A 510 -14.80 -3.85 -21.25
N LEU A 511 -14.64 -2.70 -21.93
CA LEU A 511 -15.67 -2.14 -22.81
C LEU A 511 -15.95 -3.06 -24.01
N ALA A 512 -14.90 -3.62 -24.62
CA ALA A 512 -15.02 -4.56 -25.73
C ALA A 512 -15.71 -5.86 -25.31
N GLU A 513 -15.37 -6.41 -24.13
CA GLU A 513 -16.02 -7.59 -23.55
C GLU A 513 -17.51 -7.34 -23.28
N ALA A 514 -17.86 -6.12 -22.87
CA ALA A 514 -19.25 -5.71 -22.66
C ALA A 514 -20.00 -5.38 -23.97
N GLY A 515 -19.28 -5.17 -25.08
CA GLY A 515 -19.84 -4.68 -26.34
C GLY A 515 -20.38 -3.24 -26.24
N ILE A 516 -19.80 -2.42 -25.38
CA ILE A 516 -20.25 -1.05 -25.08
C ILE A 516 -19.23 -0.04 -25.62
N PRO A 517 -19.67 1.02 -26.32
CA PRO A 517 -18.76 2.07 -26.75
C PRO A 517 -18.36 2.96 -25.56
N ALA A 518 -17.16 3.54 -25.59
CA ALA A 518 -16.64 4.34 -24.47
C ALA A 518 -17.56 5.52 -24.10
N GLU A 519 -18.23 6.12 -25.08
CA GLU A 519 -19.14 7.26 -24.91
C GLU A 519 -20.38 6.93 -24.04
N ALA A 520 -20.74 5.66 -23.95
CA ALA A 520 -21.83 5.17 -23.11
C ALA A 520 -21.46 5.09 -21.63
N VAL A 521 -20.19 5.27 -21.27
CA VAL A 521 -19.77 5.36 -19.87
C VAL A 521 -20.30 6.64 -19.25
N GLU A 522 -21.18 6.51 -18.27
CA GLU A 522 -21.87 7.62 -17.62
C GLU A 522 -21.09 8.17 -16.42
N GLU A 523 -20.22 7.36 -15.81
CA GLU A 523 -19.44 7.74 -14.63
C GLU A 523 -18.10 7.02 -14.59
N VAL A 524 -17.05 7.73 -14.17
CA VAL A 524 -15.71 7.19 -13.91
C VAL A 524 -15.30 7.55 -12.49
N ILE A 525 -15.16 6.54 -11.63
CA ILE A 525 -14.74 6.69 -10.24
C ILE A 525 -13.25 6.38 -10.16
N VAL A 526 -12.46 7.34 -9.67
CA VAL A 526 -11.01 7.22 -9.53
C VAL A 526 -10.64 7.20 -8.05
N ALA A 527 -10.18 6.06 -7.58
CA ALA A 527 -9.65 5.84 -6.24
C ALA A 527 -8.12 5.71 -6.27
N GLY A 528 -7.55 5.54 -5.07
CA GLY A 528 -6.12 5.36 -4.88
C GLY A 528 -5.40 6.66 -4.56
N ALA A 529 -4.21 6.51 -4.00
CA ALA A 529 -3.45 7.65 -3.50
C ALA A 529 -3.02 8.61 -4.62
N PHE A 530 -2.55 8.05 -5.73
CA PHE A 530 -2.24 8.83 -6.94
C PHE A 530 -3.52 9.43 -7.55
N GLY A 531 -4.57 8.62 -7.64
CA GLY A 531 -5.86 8.99 -8.22
C GLY A 531 -6.51 10.21 -7.58
N THR A 532 -6.14 10.61 -6.36
CA THR A 532 -6.69 11.79 -5.66
C THR A 532 -6.06 13.11 -6.10
N TYR A 533 -4.77 13.11 -6.39
CA TYR A 533 -4.02 14.31 -6.81
C TYR A 533 -3.84 14.38 -8.32
N LEU A 534 -4.27 13.32 -9.01
CA LEU A 534 -4.34 13.23 -10.45
C LEU A 534 -5.14 14.40 -11.03
N ASP A 535 -4.56 15.10 -12.01
CA ASP A 535 -5.32 16.01 -12.83
C ASP A 535 -6.07 15.23 -13.92
N ILE A 536 -7.40 15.21 -13.83
CA ILE A 536 -8.24 14.44 -14.75
C ILE A 536 -8.12 14.98 -16.18
N GLU A 537 -7.99 16.30 -16.35
CA GLU A 537 -7.85 16.89 -17.67
C GLU A 537 -6.53 16.46 -18.33
N SER A 538 -5.42 16.50 -17.59
CA SER A 538 -4.14 15.95 -18.03
C SER A 538 -4.23 14.45 -18.35
N ALA A 539 -4.89 13.65 -17.51
CA ALA A 539 -5.07 12.22 -17.73
C ALA A 539 -5.83 11.91 -19.02
N VAL A 540 -6.93 12.63 -19.27
CA VAL A 540 -7.68 12.53 -20.53
C VAL A 540 -6.82 13.01 -21.71
N ARG A 541 -6.09 14.11 -21.56
CA ARG A 541 -5.24 14.70 -22.61
C ARG A 541 -4.14 13.76 -23.06
N VAL A 542 -3.50 13.02 -22.16
CA VAL A 542 -2.48 12.04 -22.54
C VAL A 542 -3.06 10.71 -23.00
N GLY A 543 -4.39 10.58 -23.08
CA GLY A 543 -5.08 9.36 -23.50
C GLY A 543 -5.06 8.24 -22.46
N MET A 544 -4.83 8.54 -21.18
CA MET A 544 -4.93 7.56 -20.08
C MET A 544 -6.38 7.09 -19.88
N PHE A 545 -7.33 8.01 -20.02
CA PHE A 545 -8.76 7.74 -19.96
C PHE A 545 -9.44 7.98 -21.31
N PRO A 546 -10.61 7.35 -21.55
CA PRO A 546 -11.47 7.72 -22.66
C PRO A 546 -11.79 9.22 -22.68
N PRO A 547 -11.95 9.83 -23.86
CA PRO A 547 -12.20 11.27 -24.02
C PRO A 547 -13.64 11.62 -23.61
N LEU A 548 -13.93 11.45 -22.32
CA LEU A 548 -15.22 11.69 -21.71
C LEU A 548 -15.29 13.09 -21.11
N PRO A 549 -16.49 13.67 -21.00
CA PRO A 549 -16.70 14.91 -20.26
C PRO A 549 -16.17 14.82 -18.82
N LEU A 550 -15.48 15.87 -18.36
CA LEU A 550 -14.81 15.89 -17.05
C LEU A 550 -15.79 15.78 -15.88
N ASP A 551 -17.05 16.20 -16.06
CA ASP A 551 -18.12 16.07 -15.06
C ASP A 551 -18.57 14.62 -14.81
N ARG A 552 -18.14 13.67 -15.66
CA ARG A 552 -18.33 12.23 -15.42
C ARG A 552 -17.30 11.63 -14.48
N PHE A 553 -16.22 12.34 -14.15
CA PHE A 553 -15.15 11.81 -13.31
C PHE A 553 -15.34 12.23 -11.84
N ARG A 554 -15.16 11.27 -10.93
CA ARG A 554 -15.25 11.48 -9.49
C ARG A 554 -14.05 10.86 -8.78
N GLN A 555 -13.27 11.69 -8.09
CA GLN A 555 -12.15 11.24 -7.26
C GLN A 555 -12.61 10.98 -5.82
N VAL A 556 -12.24 9.84 -5.23
CA VAL A 556 -12.82 9.37 -3.95
C VAL A 556 -11.82 9.14 -2.80
N GLY A 557 -10.53 9.32 -3.03
CA GLY A 557 -9.52 9.11 -1.99
C GLY A 557 -9.22 7.64 -1.72
N ASN A 558 -8.90 7.32 -0.47
CA ASN A 558 -8.70 5.95 -0.02
C ASN A 558 -10.06 5.24 0.20
N ALA A 559 -10.63 4.74 -0.89
CA ALA A 559 -11.87 3.98 -0.86
C ALA A 559 -11.71 2.58 -0.24
N ALA A 560 -10.55 1.94 -0.38
CA ALA A 560 -10.26 0.65 0.25
C ALA A 560 -10.32 0.73 1.78
N GLY A 561 -9.68 1.74 2.39
CA GLY A 561 -9.77 2.02 3.82
C GLY A 561 -11.20 2.39 4.27
N THR A 562 -11.96 3.08 3.43
CA THR A 562 -13.36 3.40 3.70
C THR A 562 -14.22 2.14 3.78
N GLY A 563 -14.12 1.23 2.80
CA GLY A 563 -14.84 -0.03 2.83
C GLY A 563 -14.42 -0.95 3.98
N ALA A 564 -13.14 -0.90 4.40
CA ALA A 564 -12.64 -1.65 5.53
C ALA A 564 -13.32 -1.20 6.84
N ARG A 565 -13.47 0.12 7.04
CA ARG A 565 -14.25 0.67 8.16
C ARG A 565 -15.73 0.28 8.09
N GLN A 566 -16.34 0.32 6.91
CA GLN A 566 -17.74 -0.10 6.74
C GLN A 566 -17.95 -1.58 7.11
N MET A 567 -17.03 -2.46 6.69
CA MET A 567 -17.04 -3.88 7.07
C MET A 567 -16.74 -4.13 8.55
N LEU A 568 -15.97 -3.24 9.18
CA LEU A 568 -15.66 -3.34 10.61
C LEU A 568 -16.91 -3.10 11.47
N VAL A 569 -17.69 -2.06 11.13
CA VAL A 569 -18.85 -1.62 11.92
C VAL A 569 -20.17 -2.26 11.47
N SER A 570 -20.18 -3.05 10.39
CA SER A 570 -21.40 -3.65 9.85
C SER A 570 -21.16 -5.04 9.25
N ALA A 571 -21.73 -6.08 9.89
CA ALA A 571 -21.74 -7.44 9.39
C ALA A 571 -22.54 -7.58 8.09
N ALA A 572 -23.55 -6.72 7.88
CA ALA A 572 -24.25 -6.61 6.60
C ALA A 572 -23.29 -6.19 5.48
N ARG A 573 -22.42 -5.20 5.73
CA ARG A 573 -21.40 -4.78 4.77
C ARG A 573 -20.35 -5.87 4.49
N ARG A 574 -20.00 -6.72 5.47
CA ARG A 574 -19.18 -7.93 5.21
C ARG A 574 -19.86 -8.89 4.24
N ARG A 575 -21.15 -9.19 4.45
CA ARG A 575 -21.94 -10.05 3.53
C ARG A 575 -22.03 -9.45 2.12
N GLU A 576 -22.20 -8.13 2.01
CA GLU A 576 -22.18 -7.44 0.72
C GLU A 576 -20.82 -7.55 0.02
N ALA A 577 -19.70 -7.38 0.73
CA ALA A 577 -18.37 -7.59 0.16
C ALA A 577 -18.19 -9.01 -0.41
N GLU A 578 -18.71 -10.01 0.30
CA GLU A 578 -18.73 -11.41 -0.16
C GLU A 578 -19.63 -11.64 -1.37
N GLU A 579 -20.73 -10.90 -1.51
CA GLU A 579 -21.56 -10.91 -2.71
C GLU A 579 -20.87 -10.22 -3.88
N ILE A 580 -20.19 -9.09 -3.66
CA ILE A 580 -19.43 -8.37 -4.67
C ILE A 580 -18.37 -9.30 -5.27
N ALA A 581 -17.51 -9.88 -4.44
CA ALA A 581 -16.43 -10.74 -4.91
C ALA A 581 -16.94 -11.96 -5.70
N ARG A 582 -18.11 -12.52 -5.34
CA ARG A 582 -18.73 -13.62 -6.09
C ARG A 582 -19.34 -13.21 -7.43
N ARG A 583 -19.80 -11.96 -7.54
CA ARG A 583 -20.45 -11.43 -8.75
C ARG A 583 -19.47 -10.87 -9.77
N VAL A 584 -18.27 -10.49 -9.34
CA VAL A 584 -17.25 -9.96 -10.24
C VAL A 584 -16.72 -11.05 -11.16
N GLU A 585 -16.83 -10.82 -12.45
CA GLU A 585 -16.24 -11.63 -13.50
C GLU A 585 -14.82 -11.12 -13.80
N TYR A 586 -13.80 -11.91 -13.54
CA TYR A 586 -12.41 -11.53 -13.80
C TYR A 586 -12.01 -11.80 -15.24
N VAL A 587 -11.46 -10.79 -15.92
CA VAL A 587 -10.91 -10.89 -17.28
C VAL A 587 -9.39 -10.82 -17.21
N GLU A 588 -8.73 -11.91 -17.61
CA GLU A 588 -7.28 -11.99 -17.73
C GLU A 588 -6.81 -11.31 -19.03
N LEU A 589 -6.23 -10.11 -18.92
CA LEU A 589 -5.83 -9.30 -20.07
C LEU A 589 -4.84 -10.03 -20.98
N THR A 590 -3.92 -10.81 -20.42
CA THR A 590 -2.82 -11.44 -21.18
C THR A 590 -3.30 -12.47 -22.20
N VAL A 591 -4.47 -13.08 -21.97
CA VAL A 591 -5.08 -14.05 -22.90
C VAL A 591 -6.22 -13.44 -23.71
N HIS A 592 -6.63 -12.20 -23.42
CA HIS A 592 -7.72 -11.55 -24.12
C HIS A 592 -7.31 -11.13 -25.54
N PRO A 593 -8.03 -11.55 -26.61
CA PRO A 593 -7.62 -11.33 -27.99
C PRO A 593 -7.40 -9.86 -28.38
N ALA A 594 -8.15 -8.95 -27.76
CA ALA A 594 -8.06 -7.51 -28.05
C ALA A 594 -6.90 -6.81 -27.32
N PHE A 595 -6.35 -7.40 -26.26
CA PHE A 595 -5.44 -6.67 -25.34
C PHE A 595 -4.21 -6.11 -26.05
N ARG A 596 -3.52 -6.92 -26.85
CA ARG A 596 -2.31 -6.48 -27.56
C ARG A 596 -2.57 -5.27 -28.47
N ARG A 597 -3.70 -5.29 -29.18
CA ARG A 597 -4.10 -4.17 -30.06
C ARG A 597 -4.41 -2.93 -29.23
N CYS A 598 -5.30 -3.06 -28.24
CA CYS A 598 -5.69 -1.96 -27.35
C CYS A 598 -4.47 -1.34 -26.65
N PHE A 599 -3.52 -2.14 -26.19
CA PHE A 599 -2.29 -1.66 -25.56
C PHE A 599 -1.42 -0.85 -26.51
N VAL A 600 -1.16 -1.36 -27.72
CA VAL A 600 -0.34 -0.66 -28.72
C VAL A 600 -0.99 0.66 -29.14
N ASP A 601 -2.30 0.64 -29.40
CA ASP A 601 -3.06 1.83 -29.79
C ASP A 601 -3.04 2.89 -28.67
N ALA A 602 -3.08 2.44 -27.42
CA ALA A 602 -3.07 3.29 -26.23
C ALA A 602 -1.69 3.88 -25.88
N LEU A 603 -0.58 3.49 -26.53
CA LEU A 603 0.74 4.09 -26.27
C LEU A 603 0.88 5.51 -26.86
N SER A 604 0.16 5.81 -27.94
CA SER A 604 0.13 7.11 -28.60
C SER A 604 -0.51 8.17 -27.71
N PHE A 605 0.01 9.40 -27.70
CA PHE A 605 -0.64 10.53 -27.02
C PHE A 605 -1.81 11.08 -27.84
#